data_AF-A0A179I227-F1
#
_entry.id   AF-A0A179I227-F1
#
_cell.length_a   1.000
_cell.length_b   1.000
_cell.length_c   1.000
_cell.angle_alpha   90.00
_cell.angle_beta   90.00
_cell.angle_gamma   90.00
#
_symmetry.space_group_name_H-M   'P 1'
#
loop_
_entity.id
_entity.type
_entity.pdbx_description
1 polymer ?
#
loop_
_entity_poly.entity_id
_entity_poly.type
_entity_poly.pdbx_seq_one_letter_code
_entity_poly.pdbx_strand_id
1 'polypeptide(L)'
;MPLTSNSVFQEPSLDQYKYASRRSVVHSTEGIVSCSQPLAAKCGLDVLRAGGNAANSGRSCCSRYMIPTMPTARHSLTHLAAGLNLTEPCSTGIGGDMFILFWDAKSKEVKAMNGSGRSGAKYGLDHVRAKLGLKDGDVAGIPKDSPFSITVPGAAAGWVDTVERFGSGRVDLARILAPAIELGEKGFPVSEVAGYSWMASEKQIRNASPNFAEMLKKDPSAEDGVRAPRPGEIMKNPTLAQTFRTLAAEGKAGFYTGRIGEALVKVVQDLGGDLSLEDLQHHLETGSEPVEPISLKFRGQGQDADAGIELWEHPPNGQGIVALMALGIIQELEKQGKIPTFGPQDVNTTPYLHALIEALRISFADGSWFVADPNVSKVPAAELISESYLAERAKLFDPTKAFETVHHSDPSSASPALRSSDTPDNAKGWTVGVEEGMPAETIEGLKRLGHNVNVVTGRGRALFGRGQIIRYVVDPVDKTPIWSAGSDPRADGGAYPL
;
A
#
# COMPACT_ATOMS: atom_id res chain seq x y z
N MET A 1 -13.65 17.61 37.84
CA MET A 1 -13.00 16.31 37.54
C MET A 1 -12.45 16.39 36.13
N PRO A 2 -11.30 15.77 35.81
CA PRO A 2 -10.89 15.60 34.42
C PRO A 2 -11.93 14.76 33.67
N LEU A 3 -12.17 15.06 32.40
CA LEU A 3 -13.03 14.24 31.53
C LEU A 3 -12.36 12.88 31.32
N THR A 4 -13.15 11.80 31.30
CA THR A 4 -12.63 10.46 30.96
C THR A 4 -12.49 10.33 29.44
N SER A 5 -11.69 9.38 28.95
CA SER A 5 -11.62 9.07 27.50
C SER A 5 -13.01 8.77 26.94
N ASN A 6 -13.81 7.94 27.61
CA ASN A 6 -15.20 7.64 27.24
C ASN A 6 -16.13 8.87 27.24
N SER A 7 -15.77 9.96 27.94
CA SER A 7 -16.53 11.22 27.96
C SER A 7 -16.23 12.12 26.76
N VAL A 8 -15.08 11.93 26.11
CA VAL A 8 -14.61 12.70 24.95
C VAL A 8 -14.83 11.91 23.66
N PHE A 9 -14.46 10.63 23.69
CA PHE A 9 -14.60 9.67 22.60
C PHE A 9 -15.76 8.72 22.92
N GLN A 10 -16.98 9.17 22.63
CA GLN A 10 -18.18 8.32 22.73
C GLN A 10 -18.17 7.26 21.62
N GLU A 11 -19.05 6.25 21.73
CA GLU A 11 -19.26 5.30 20.62
C GLU A 11 -19.57 6.06 19.33
N PRO A 12 -18.82 5.82 18.24
CA PRO A 12 -18.90 6.68 17.06
C PRO A 12 -20.18 6.40 16.28
N SER A 13 -21.19 7.24 16.49
CA SER A 13 -22.29 7.37 15.55
C SER A 13 -21.76 7.84 14.18
N LEU A 14 -22.47 7.49 13.12
CA LEU A 14 -22.01 7.62 11.73
C LEU A 14 -21.75 9.08 11.28
N ASP A 15 -22.22 10.06 12.04
CA ASP A 15 -22.31 11.49 11.71
C ASP A 15 -21.23 12.39 12.35
N GLN A 16 -20.06 11.85 12.74
CA GLN A 16 -19.04 12.63 13.50
C GLN A 16 -18.58 13.93 12.81
N TYR A 17 -18.67 14.05 11.48
CA TYR A 17 -18.25 15.22 10.72
C TYR A 17 -19.43 15.89 10.00
N LYS A 18 -20.28 16.61 10.75
CA LYS A 18 -21.43 17.37 10.23
C LYS A 18 -21.08 18.53 9.28
N TYR A 19 -19.80 18.88 9.17
CA TYR A 19 -19.31 19.97 8.34
C TYR A 19 -18.23 19.46 7.39
N ALA A 20 -18.28 19.90 6.13
CA ALA A 20 -17.23 19.63 5.16
C ALA A 20 -15.91 20.27 5.63
N SER A 21 -14.89 19.44 5.82
CA SER A 21 -13.53 19.87 6.20
C SER A 21 -12.57 19.73 5.01
N ARG A 22 -11.48 20.50 5.02
CA ARG A 22 -10.43 20.48 3.99
C ARG A 22 -9.07 20.57 4.66
N ARG A 23 -8.06 19.90 4.08
CA ARG A 23 -6.65 20.04 4.47
C ARG A 23 -5.95 20.93 3.45
N SER A 24 -5.36 22.04 3.91
CA SER A 24 -4.55 22.91 3.06
C SER A 24 -3.25 22.22 2.67
N VAL A 25 -2.70 22.58 1.50
CA VAL A 25 -1.38 22.08 1.05
C VAL A 25 -0.29 22.59 2.00
N VAL A 26 0.43 21.66 2.62
CA VAL A 26 1.52 21.94 3.55
C VAL A 26 2.78 22.27 2.76
N HIS A 27 3.52 23.30 3.18
CA HIS A 27 4.75 23.73 2.50
C HIS A 27 5.95 23.73 3.46
N SER A 28 7.15 23.43 2.96
CA SER A 28 8.42 23.52 3.70
C SER A 28 9.60 23.71 2.75
N THR A 29 10.64 24.44 3.17
CA THR A 29 11.92 24.54 2.47
C THR A 29 12.94 23.49 2.91
N GLU A 30 12.63 22.72 3.96
CA GLU A 30 13.59 21.83 4.62
C GLU A 30 13.30 20.35 4.36
N GLY A 31 12.02 19.96 4.47
CA GLY A 31 11.52 18.62 4.21
C GLY A 31 10.05 18.47 4.64
N ILE A 32 9.38 17.42 4.16
CA ILE A 32 8.01 17.06 4.56
C ILE A 32 7.94 15.55 4.77
N VAL A 33 7.15 15.13 5.76
CA VAL A 33 6.71 13.74 5.95
C VAL A 33 5.20 13.67 5.76
N SER A 34 4.70 12.70 4.98
CA SER A 34 3.27 12.49 4.75
C SER A 34 2.90 11.02 4.94
N CYS A 35 2.01 10.71 5.89
CA CYS A 35 1.57 9.34 6.17
C CYS A 35 0.21 9.28 6.91
N SER A 36 -0.32 8.08 7.09
CA SER A 36 -1.65 7.82 7.69
C SER A 36 -1.76 8.00 9.20
N GLN A 37 -0.66 8.20 9.94
CA GLN A 37 -0.68 8.43 11.40
C GLN A 37 0.21 9.60 11.84
N PRO A 38 -0.27 10.54 12.68
CA PRO A 38 0.51 11.70 13.12
C PRO A 38 1.74 11.32 13.96
N LEU A 39 1.62 10.26 14.77
CA LEU A 39 2.72 9.79 15.63
C LEU A 39 3.82 9.10 14.81
N ALA A 40 3.46 8.35 13.77
CA ALA A 40 4.43 7.86 12.81
C ALA A 40 5.10 9.02 12.06
N ALA A 41 4.32 10.01 11.60
CA ALA A 41 4.86 11.22 10.98
C ALA A 41 5.91 11.90 11.87
N LYS A 42 5.61 12.07 13.16
CA LYS A 42 6.54 12.56 14.17
C LYS A 42 7.84 11.73 14.23
N CYS A 43 7.76 10.40 14.25
CA CYS A 43 8.96 9.56 14.19
C CYS A 43 9.83 9.92 12.98
N GLY A 44 9.24 10.13 11.80
CA GLY A 44 9.97 10.56 10.61
C GLY A 44 10.48 12.00 10.62
N LEU A 45 9.86 12.90 11.37
CA LEU A 45 10.37 14.26 11.58
C LEU A 45 11.55 14.29 12.58
N ASP A 46 11.47 13.50 13.65
CA ASP A 46 12.56 13.37 14.63
C ASP A 46 13.78 12.67 14.02
N VAL A 47 13.50 11.60 13.26
CA VAL A 47 14.09 11.25 11.96
C VAL A 47 14.85 12.41 11.30
N LEU A 48 14.13 13.19 10.49
CA LEU A 48 14.64 14.29 9.65
C LEU A 48 15.56 15.27 10.40
N ARG A 49 15.24 15.60 11.65
CA ARG A 49 16.02 16.52 12.51
C ARG A 49 17.36 15.93 12.98
N ALA A 50 17.49 14.60 13.03
CA ALA A 50 18.70 13.91 13.48
C ALA A 50 19.80 13.75 12.40
N GLY A 51 19.54 14.09 11.13
CA GLY A 51 20.62 14.33 10.16
C GLY A 51 20.79 13.35 8.97
N GLY A 52 19.93 12.36 8.79
CA GLY A 52 19.92 11.40 7.66
C GLY A 52 19.45 11.90 6.26
N ASN A 53 18.53 11.20 5.55
CA ASN A 53 18.05 11.54 4.18
C ASN A 53 16.65 10.96 3.84
N ALA A 54 16.10 10.97 2.62
CA ALA A 54 14.72 10.43 2.43
C ALA A 54 14.53 8.94 2.84
N ALA A 55 15.61 8.15 2.93
CA ALA A 55 15.60 6.79 3.48
C ALA A 55 15.76 6.73 5.02
N ASN A 56 16.63 7.56 5.61
CA ASN A 56 17.05 7.49 7.04
C ASN A 56 16.79 8.77 7.87
N SER A 57 16.33 9.83 7.20
CA SER A 57 15.93 11.20 7.56
C SER A 57 16.91 12.06 8.39
N GLY A 58 17.36 13.29 8.05
CA GLY A 58 17.32 14.16 6.85
C GLY A 58 18.49 15.20 6.79
N ARG A 59 18.74 15.80 5.61
CA ARG A 59 19.58 17.01 5.33
C ARG A 59 21.13 16.89 5.23
N SER A 60 21.61 16.70 4.00
CA SER A 60 22.72 17.50 3.41
C SER A 60 22.52 17.67 1.91
N CYS A 61 23.21 18.63 1.30
CA CYS A 61 23.04 18.98 -0.11
C CYS A 61 23.20 17.77 -1.06
N CYS A 62 22.35 17.72 -2.08
CA CYS A 62 22.37 16.76 -3.20
C CYS A 62 21.87 15.31 -2.95
N SER A 63 21.06 15.02 -1.92
CA SER A 63 20.02 13.96 -2.02
C SER A 63 18.81 14.15 -1.09
N ARG A 64 17.77 14.81 -1.62
CA ARG A 64 16.44 14.98 -1.00
C ARG A 64 15.37 14.82 -2.08
N TYR A 65 14.86 13.61 -2.28
CA TYR A 65 13.61 13.34 -2.99
C TYR A 65 13.00 12.02 -2.53
N MET A 66 11.71 11.89 -2.76
CA MET A 66 10.96 10.64 -2.77
C MET A 66 9.67 10.95 -3.54
N ILE A 67 9.31 10.08 -4.48
CA ILE A 67 8.14 10.26 -5.34
C ILE A 67 7.03 9.34 -4.80
N PRO A 68 5.91 9.87 -4.29
CA PRO A 68 4.71 9.07 -4.12
C PRO A 68 4.04 8.83 -5.47
N THR A 69 4.02 7.57 -5.89
CA THR A 69 2.90 7.00 -6.62
C THR A 69 2.68 5.58 -6.14
N MET A 70 1.55 5.39 -5.45
CA MET A 70 0.80 4.14 -5.13
C MET A 70 0.09 4.27 -3.77
N PRO A 71 -1.12 3.70 -3.58
CA PRO A 71 -1.86 3.77 -2.30
C PRO A 71 -1.16 3.10 -1.10
N THR A 72 -0.06 2.39 -1.32
CA THR A 72 0.71 1.63 -0.31
C THR A 72 2.15 2.12 -0.14
N ALA A 73 2.62 3.05 -0.98
CA ALA A 73 3.98 3.60 -0.94
C ALA A 73 4.15 4.58 0.24
N ARG A 74 4.49 4.03 1.40
CA ARG A 74 4.71 4.81 2.62
C ARG A 74 6.08 5.50 2.60
N HIS A 75 6.06 6.81 2.72
CA HIS A 75 7.26 7.65 2.79
C HIS A 75 8.20 7.29 3.95
N SER A 76 9.49 7.58 3.78
CA SER A 76 10.65 7.48 4.70
C SER A 76 10.63 6.22 5.60
N LEU A 77 10.98 5.11 4.97
CA LEU A 77 10.23 3.87 5.17
C LEU A 77 10.41 3.21 6.54
N THR A 78 11.64 3.00 7.03
CA THR A 78 11.88 2.16 8.21
C THR A 78 11.26 2.75 9.49
N HIS A 79 11.50 4.03 9.80
CA HIS A 79 10.99 4.65 11.02
C HIS A 79 9.50 4.96 10.96
N LEU A 80 8.95 5.27 9.78
CA LEU A 80 7.52 5.48 9.60
C LEU A 80 6.75 4.15 9.65
N ALA A 81 7.26 3.11 9.01
CA ALA A 81 6.67 1.78 9.10
C ALA A 81 6.76 1.19 10.51
N ALA A 82 7.87 1.39 11.24
CA ALA A 82 7.98 0.99 12.66
C ALA A 82 7.04 1.80 13.58
N GLY A 83 6.81 3.08 13.30
CA GLY A 83 5.79 3.87 14.01
C GLY A 83 4.35 3.41 13.70
N LEU A 84 4.07 3.08 12.43
CA LEU A 84 2.76 2.58 11.98
C LEU A 84 2.47 1.16 12.47
N ASN A 85 3.50 0.32 12.62
CA ASN A 85 3.41 -0.99 13.25
C ASN A 85 2.80 -0.94 14.67
N LEU A 86 3.01 0.16 15.38
CA LEU A 86 2.44 0.40 16.69
C LEU A 86 1.09 1.13 16.60
N THR A 87 1.01 2.16 15.76
CA THR A 87 -0.11 3.13 15.75
C THR A 87 -1.25 2.78 14.80
N GLU A 88 -1.03 1.94 13.80
CA GLU A 88 -2.02 1.42 12.82
C GLU A 88 -1.76 -0.06 12.46
N PRO A 89 -1.64 -0.99 13.45
CA PRO A 89 -1.32 -2.40 13.20
C PRO A 89 -2.37 -3.14 12.37
N CYS A 90 -3.61 -2.63 12.33
CA CYS A 90 -4.68 -3.10 11.44
C CYS A 90 -4.37 -2.87 9.94
N SER A 91 -3.24 -2.26 9.59
CA SER A 91 -2.83 -1.99 8.20
C SER A 91 -1.35 -2.21 7.92
N THR A 92 -0.55 -2.65 8.90
CA THR A 92 0.87 -3.05 8.71
C THR A 92 1.46 -3.74 9.92
N GLY A 93 2.41 -4.65 9.68
CA GLY A 93 3.29 -5.23 10.69
C GLY A 93 4.66 -5.54 10.08
N ILE A 94 5.66 -5.74 10.94
CA ILE A 94 7.01 -6.19 10.60
C ILE A 94 7.01 -7.63 10.08
N GLY A 95 5.96 -8.40 10.41
CA GLY A 95 5.63 -9.69 9.80
C GLY A 95 5.02 -9.61 8.40
N GLY A 96 5.04 -8.44 7.74
CA GLY A 96 4.63 -8.26 6.35
C GLY A 96 5.80 -7.94 5.42
N ASP A 97 5.47 -7.29 4.32
CA ASP A 97 6.38 -7.00 3.19
C ASP A 97 6.51 -5.50 2.90
N MET A 98 7.47 -5.15 2.04
CA MET A 98 7.65 -3.77 1.58
C MET A 98 8.19 -3.66 0.15
N PHE A 99 7.90 -2.52 -0.48
CA PHE A 99 8.38 -2.14 -1.80
C PHE A 99 8.86 -0.69 -1.76
N ILE A 100 9.92 -0.37 -2.51
CA ILE A 100 10.50 0.97 -2.53
C ILE A 100 10.63 1.48 -3.96
N LEU A 101 10.25 2.75 -4.14
CA LEU A 101 10.80 3.64 -5.15
C LEU A 101 11.57 4.76 -4.43
N PHE A 102 12.85 4.90 -4.76
CA PHE A 102 13.74 5.91 -4.19
C PHE A 102 14.30 6.76 -5.32
N TRP A 103 14.03 8.07 -5.31
CA TRP A 103 14.72 8.99 -6.20
C TRP A 103 16.02 9.47 -5.55
N ASP A 104 17.14 9.26 -6.24
CA ASP A 104 18.44 9.79 -5.84
C ASP A 104 18.67 11.15 -6.51
N ALA A 105 18.77 12.25 -5.76
CA ALA A 105 19.03 13.56 -6.37
C ALA A 105 20.39 13.64 -7.06
N LYS A 106 21.36 12.82 -6.61
CA LYS A 106 22.75 12.93 -7.03
C LYS A 106 22.91 12.41 -8.44
N SER A 107 22.33 11.25 -8.75
CA SER A 107 22.30 10.70 -10.10
C SER A 107 21.08 11.14 -10.92
N LYS A 108 20.00 11.61 -10.26
CA LYS A 108 18.69 11.95 -10.85
C LYS A 108 17.98 10.73 -11.45
N GLU A 109 18.06 9.61 -10.72
CA GLU A 109 17.49 8.33 -11.12
C GLU A 109 16.45 7.87 -10.09
N VAL A 110 15.41 7.18 -10.58
CA VAL A 110 14.57 6.33 -9.73
C VAL A 110 15.29 4.99 -9.57
N LYS A 111 15.34 4.48 -8.35
CA LYS A 111 15.86 3.17 -7.97
C LYS A 111 14.74 2.40 -7.28
N ALA A 112 14.60 1.12 -7.55
CA ALA A 112 13.59 0.28 -6.90
C ALA A 112 14.22 -0.86 -6.08
N MET A 113 13.49 -1.30 -5.06
CA MET A 113 13.88 -2.45 -4.27
C MET A 113 12.65 -3.22 -3.80
N ASN A 114 12.68 -4.53 -4.03
CA ASN A 114 11.67 -5.48 -3.64
C ASN A 114 12.05 -6.14 -2.31
N GLY A 115 11.32 -5.80 -1.25
CA GLY A 115 11.39 -6.44 0.07
C GLY A 115 10.14 -7.30 0.33
N SER A 116 9.68 -8.05 -0.68
CA SER A 116 8.58 -9.01 -0.53
C SER A 116 9.06 -10.39 -0.11
N GLY A 117 8.26 -11.03 0.74
CA GLY A 117 8.44 -12.40 1.18
C GLY A 117 8.28 -13.43 0.06
N ARG A 118 9.05 -14.52 0.17
CA ARG A 118 8.85 -15.73 -0.65
C ARG A 118 7.94 -16.70 0.10
N SER A 119 7.22 -17.55 -0.63
CA SER A 119 6.54 -18.71 -0.05
C SER A 119 7.58 -19.68 0.55
N GLY A 120 7.21 -20.40 1.61
CA GLY A 120 8.07 -21.44 2.15
C GLY A 120 8.32 -22.56 1.13
N ALA A 121 9.50 -23.15 1.14
CA ALA A 121 9.95 -24.13 0.13
C ALA A 121 9.06 -25.38 0.03
N LYS A 122 8.28 -25.68 1.08
CA LYS A 122 7.30 -26.77 1.12
C LYS A 122 5.93 -26.41 0.53
N TYR A 123 5.66 -25.14 0.24
CA TYR A 123 4.34 -24.66 -0.23
C TYR A 123 4.13 -24.89 -1.74
N GLY A 124 4.46 -26.09 -2.22
CA GLY A 124 4.10 -26.54 -3.56
C GLY A 124 2.57 -26.70 -3.70
N LEU A 125 2.06 -26.52 -4.92
CA LEU A 125 0.62 -26.52 -5.20
C LEU A 125 -0.09 -27.77 -4.65
N ASP A 126 0.42 -28.96 -4.96
CA ASP A 126 -0.18 -30.23 -4.55
C ASP A 126 -0.15 -30.42 -3.03
N HIS A 127 0.93 -29.99 -2.37
CA HIS A 127 1.06 -30.04 -0.91
C HIS A 127 0.05 -29.14 -0.22
N VAL A 128 -0.10 -27.89 -0.68
CA VAL A 128 -1.08 -26.95 -0.13
C VAL A 128 -2.51 -27.41 -0.41
N ARG A 129 -2.80 -27.92 -1.62
CA ARG A 129 -4.13 -28.51 -1.95
C ARG A 129 -4.45 -29.68 -1.03
N ALA A 130 -3.52 -30.62 -0.84
CA ALA A 130 -3.69 -31.75 0.06
C ALA A 130 -3.91 -31.32 1.52
N LYS A 131 -3.13 -30.35 2.02
CA LYS A 131 -3.28 -29.78 3.37
C LYS A 131 -4.62 -29.06 3.58
N LEU A 132 -5.16 -28.42 2.54
CA LEU A 132 -6.48 -27.77 2.55
C LEU A 132 -7.64 -28.75 2.27
N GLY A 133 -7.37 -30.03 2.01
CA GLY A 133 -8.39 -31.04 1.69
C GLY A 133 -9.03 -30.88 0.30
N LEU A 134 -8.39 -30.11 -0.59
CA LEU A 134 -8.84 -29.88 -1.97
C LEU A 134 -8.45 -31.07 -2.86
N LYS A 135 -9.38 -31.50 -3.72
CA LYS A 135 -9.19 -32.58 -4.69
C LYS A 135 -8.74 -32.04 -6.04
N ASP A 136 -8.22 -32.89 -6.90
CA ASP A 136 -7.89 -32.51 -8.28
C ASP A 136 -9.14 -32.01 -9.02
N GLY A 137 -9.02 -30.85 -9.68
CA GLY A 137 -10.13 -30.15 -10.34
C GLY A 137 -10.88 -29.14 -9.47
N ASP A 138 -10.71 -29.12 -8.14
CA ASP A 138 -11.34 -28.09 -7.29
C ASP A 138 -10.76 -26.70 -7.59
N VAL A 139 -11.62 -25.74 -7.97
CA VAL A 139 -11.28 -24.33 -8.12
C VAL A 139 -11.42 -23.64 -6.77
N ALA A 140 -10.30 -23.39 -6.09
CA ALA A 140 -10.27 -22.75 -4.79
C ALA A 140 -8.96 -21.97 -4.59
N GLY A 141 -9.03 -20.87 -3.83
CA GLY A 141 -7.87 -20.11 -3.36
C GLY A 141 -7.53 -20.44 -1.90
N ILE A 142 -6.33 -20.07 -1.46
CA ILE A 142 -5.92 -20.19 -0.06
C ILE A 142 -6.78 -19.24 0.80
N PRO A 143 -7.44 -19.71 1.88
CA PRO A 143 -8.20 -18.84 2.78
C PRO A 143 -7.29 -17.77 3.43
N LYS A 144 -7.81 -16.55 3.60
CA LYS A 144 -7.03 -15.39 4.08
C LYS A 144 -6.57 -15.49 5.55
N ASP A 145 -7.17 -16.40 6.29
CA ASP A 145 -6.90 -16.76 7.68
C ASP A 145 -6.13 -18.08 7.82
N SER A 146 -5.75 -18.71 6.69
CA SER A 146 -4.96 -19.94 6.67
C SER A 146 -3.47 -19.67 6.95
N PRO A 147 -2.76 -20.52 7.71
CA PRO A 147 -1.30 -20.40 7.85
C PRO A 147 -0.55 -20.59 6.52
N PHE A 148 -1.18 -21.17 5.50
CA PHE A 148 -0.62 -21.27 4.15
C PHE A 148 -0.64 -19.95 3.37
N SER A 149 -1.33 -18.90 3.85
CA SER A 149 -1.23 -17.55 3.29
C SER A 149 -0.05 -16.74 3.86
N ILE A 150 0.72 -17.31 4.79
CA ILE A 150 1.88 -16.65 5.42
C ILE A 150 3.14 -16.94 4.60
N THR A 151 3.73 -15.89 4.03
CA THR A 151 5.07 -15.89 3.42
C THR A 151 6.16 -15.58 4.46
N VAL A 152 7.43 -15.77 4.11
CA VAL A 152 8.55 -15.26 4.93
C VAL A 152 8.50 -13.73 4.99
N PRO A 153 8.39 -13.05 6.14
CA PRO A 153 8.24 -11.59 6.15
C PRO A 153 9.43 -10.86 5.52
N GLY A 154 9.20 -10.07 4.46
CA GLY A 154 10.26 -9.32 3.79
C GLY A 154 10.56 -7.93 4.38
N ALA A 155 9.65 -7.37 5.18
CA ALA A 155 9.78 -6.00 5.68
C ALA A 155 11.00 -5.77 6.60
N ALA A 156 11.38 -6.75 7.41
CA ALA A 156 12.54 -6.63 8.29
C ALA A 156 13.86 -6.56 7.51
N ALA A 157 14.07 -7.45 6.53
CA ALA A 157 15.20 -7.37 5.61
C ALA A 157 15.20 -6.06 4.83
N GLY A 158 14.05 -5.71 4.25
CA GLY A 158 13.88 -4.48 3.48
C GLY A 158 14.19 -3.22 4.28
N TRP A 159 13.81 -3.13 5.55
CA TRP A 159 14.15 -1.98 6.39
C TRP A 159 15.65 -1.81 6.61
N VAL A 160 16.38 -2.92 6.80
CA VAL A 160 17.84 -2.88 6.98
C VAL A 160 18.53 -2.59 5.64
N ASP A 161 18.15 -3.31 4.58
CA ASP A 161 18.70 -3.13 3.23
C ASP A 161 18.46 -1.69 2.70
N THR A 162 17.33 -1.06 3.07
CA THR A 162 17.05 0.36 2.76
C THR A 162 18.05 1.29 3.43
N VAL A 163 18.31 1.06 4.71
CA VAL A 163 19.21 1.86 5.55
C VAL A 163 20.66 1.71 5.09
N GLU A 164 21.05 0.52 4.62
CA GLU A 164 22.37 0.22 4.07
C GLU A 164 22.57 0.78 2.65
N ARG A 165 21.60 0.59 1.73
CA ARG A 165 21.73 0.93 0.30
C ARG A 165 21.43 2.40 -0.02
N PHE A 166 20.38 2.95 0.59
CA PHE A 166 19.86 4.29 0.29
C PHE A 166 20.10 5.28 1.44
N GLY A 167 20.67 4.81 2.55
CA GLY A 167 20.87 5.62 3.73
C GLY A 167 21.89 6.73 3.60
N SER A 168 21.77 7.70 4.50
CA SER A 168 22.67 8.85 4.61
C SER A 168 24.07 8.54 5.18
N GLY A 169 24.26 7.38 5.81
CA GLY A 169 25.41 7.07 6.66
C GLY A 169 25.53 7.88 7.97
N ARG A 170 24.57 8.76 8.30
CA ARG A 170 24.64 9.67 9.47
C ARG A 170 23.78 9.27 10.66
N VAL A 171 22.78 8.44 10.41
CA VAL A 171 21.86 7.93 11.42
C VAL A 171 21.79 6.42 11.23
N ASP A 172 22.08 5.68 12.31
CA ASP A 172 22.08 4.23 12.33
C ASP A 172 20.67 3.65 12.56
N LEU A 173 20.54 2.34 12.39
CA LEU A 173 19.27 1.63 12.54
C LEU A 173 18.68 1.77 13.96
N ALA A 174 19.53 1.83 14.98
CA ALA A 174 19.11 2.02 16.37
C ALA A 174 18.47 3.39 16.59
N ARG A 175 19.06 4.47 16.08
CA ARG A 175 18.49 5.82 16.16
C ARG A 175 17.26 5.99 15.27
N ILE A 176 17.19 5.27 14.15
CA ILE A 176 16.00 5.20 13.27
C ILE A 176 14.82 4.55 14.00
N LEU A 177 15.03 3.42 14.69
CA LEU A 177 13.96 2.67 15.36
C LEU A 177 13.63 3.19 16.77
N ALA A 178 14.51 3.98 17.40
CA ALA A 178 14.32 4.49 18.76
C ALA A 178 12.96 5.18 19.03
N PRO A 179 12.41 6.04 18.14
CA PRO A 179 11.10 6.64 18.35
C PRO A 179 9.95 5.62 18.40
N ALA A 180 10.02 4.56 17.58
CA ALA A 180 9.04 3.48 17.60
C ALA A 180 9.18 2.62 18.88
N ILE A 181 10.41 2.26 19.25
CA ILE A 181 10.70 1.55 20.51
C ILE A 181 10.12 2.32 21.71
N GLU A 182 10.31 3.65 21.74
CA GLU A 182 9.76 4.51 22.80
C GLU A 182 8.23 4.49 22.84
N LEU A 183 7.55 4.56 21.69
CA LEU A 183 6.08 4.45 21.60
C LEU A 183 5.58 3.10 22.13
N GLY A 184 6.28 2.00 21.85
CA GLY A 184 5.90 0.67 22.35
C GLY A 184 6.05 0.50 23.86
N GLU A 185 7.10 1.07 24.46
CA GLU A 185 7.41 0.96 25.90
C GLU A 185 6.62 1.97 26.77
N LYS A 186 6.69 3.25 26.41
CA LYS A 186 6.01 4.32 27.16
C LYS A 186 4.51 4.30 26.89
N GLY A 187 4.12 3.89 25.69
CA GLY A 187 2.75 3.87 25.20
C GLY A 187 2.36 5.17 24.51
N PHE A 188 1.26 5.10 23.77
CA PHE A 188 0.73 6.22 22.99
C PHE A 188 -0.80 6.25 23.05
N PRO A 189 -1.44 7.42 22.92
CA PRO A 189 -2.89 7.53 22.80
C PRO A 189 -3.33 6.99 21.44
N VAL A 190 -4.27 6.04 21.44
CA VAL A 190 -4.84 5.48 20.21
C VAL A 190 -5.77 6.52 19.56
N SER A 191 -5.62 6.70 18.25
CA SER A 191 -6.42 7.63 17.45
C SER A 191 -7.78 7.05 17.04
N GLU A 192 -8.68 7.88 16.49
CA GLU A 192 -10.07 7.48 16.25
C GLU A 192 -10.25 6.45 15.14
N VAL A 193 -9.51 6.59 14.03
CA VAL A 193 -9.60 5.63 12.92
C VAL A 193 -8.89 4.34 13.30
N ALA A 194 -7.67 4.43 13.87
CA ALA A 194 -6.93 3.26 14.35
C ALA A 194 -7.71 2.44 15.39
N GLY A 195 -8.23 3.09 16.45
CA GLY A 195 -8.99 2.41 17.51
C GLY A 195 -10.24 1.71 16.99
N TYR A 196 -10.93 2.30 16.02
CA TYR A 196 -12.07 1.65 15.36
C TYR A 196 -11.67 0.43 14.54
N SER A 197 -10.64 0.54 13.70
CA SER A 197 -10.14 -0.62 12.94
C SER A 197 -9.71 -1.74 13.89
N TRP A 198 -9.14 -1.39 15.05
CA TRP A 198 -8.74 -2.35 16.08
C TRP A 198 -9.94 -3.08 16.70
N MET A 199 -11.01 -2.35 17.05
CA MET A 199 -12.25 -2.94 17.55
C MET A 199 -12.93 -3.81 16.48
N ALA A 200 -12.95 -3.37 15.22
CA ALA A 200 -13.53 -4.13 14.11
C ALA A 200 -12.75 -5.44 13.82
N SER A 201 -11.43 -5.42 13.97
CA SER A 201 -10.56 -6.59 13.78
C SER A 201 -10.32 -7.42 15.05
N GLU A 202 -10.91 -7.08 16.21
CA GLU A 202 -10.63 -7.79 17.47
C GLU A 202 -10.86 -9.31 17.37
N LYS A 203 -11.96 -9.73 16.73
CA LYS A 203 -12.25 -11.15 16.49
C LYS A 203 -11.19 -11.82 15.60
N GLN A 204 -10.69 -11.10 14.59
CA GLN A 204 -9.62 -11.63 13.72
C GLN A 204 -8.31 -11.77 14.49
N ILE A 205 -7.97 -10.78 15.33
CA ILE A 205 -6.79 -10.80 16.20
C ILE A 205 -6.84 -11.99 17.17
N ARG A 206 -7.99 -12.21 17.85
CA ARG A 206 -8.20 -13.36 18.75
C ARG A 206 -8.07 -14.70 18.03
N ASN A 207 -8.57 -14.80 16.80
CA ASN A 207 -8.48 -16.04 16.00
C ASN A 207 -7.09 -16.30 15.40
N ALA A 208 -6.27 -15.27 15.16
CA ALA A 208 -5.04 -15.37 14.39
C ALA A 208 -3.87 -16.02 15.14
N SER A 209 -3.84 -16.00 16.47
CA SER A 209 -2.75 -16.56 17.27
C SER A 209 -3.15 -16.75 18.72
N PRO A 210 -2.67 -17.79 19.43
CA PRO A 210 -2.81 -17.87 20.90
C PRO A 210 -2.19 -16.67 21.65
N ASN A 211 -1.28 -15.93 21.01
CA ASN A 211 -0.63 -14.74 21.58
C ASN A 211 -1.41 -13.43 21.35
N PHE A 212 -2.69 -13.51 20.91
CA PHE A 212 -3.54 -12.35 20.58
C PHE A 212 -3.55 -11.24 21.64
N ALA A 213 -3.42 -11.60 22.91
CA ALA A 213 -3.40 -10.68 24.05
C ALA A 213 -2.27 -9.63 24.00
N GLU A 214 -1.17 -9.89 23.26
CA GLU A 214 -0.11 -8.90 23.04
C GLU A 214 -0.53 -7.76 22.10
N MET A 215 -1.49 -8.03 21.21
CA MET A 215 -2.08 -7.04 20.31
C MET A 215 -3.34 -6.39 20.89
N LEU A 216 -3.71 -6.66 22.14
CA LEU A 216 -4.89 -6.10 22.78
C LEU A 216 -4.55 -5.36 24.08
N LYS A 217 -5.40 -4.40 24.43
CA LYS A 217 -5.27 -3.63 25.66
C LYS A 217 -5.73 -4.48 26.84
N LYS A 218 -4.87 -4.60 27.86
CA LYS A 218 -5.22 -5.21 29.16
C LYS A 218 -6.35 -4.43 29.84
N ASP A 219 -7.42 -5.13 30.17
CA ASP A 219 -8.61 -4.64 30.85
C ASP A 219 -9.21 -5.79 31.67
N PRO A 220 -9.03 -5.82 33.01
CA PRO A 220 -9.52 -6.91 33.86
C PRO A 220 -11.05 -7.10 33.86
N SER A 221 -11.80 -6.16 33.26
CA SER A 221 -13.26 -6.27 33.12
C SER A 221 -13.70 -6.92 31.79
N ALA A 222 -12.76 -7.19 30.87
CA ALA A 222 -13.02 -7.77 29.57
C ALA A 222 -12.75 -9.28 29.51
N GLU A 223 -13.26 -9.94 28.46
CA GLU A 223 -13.02 -11.34 28.14
C GLU A 223 -11.52 -11.62 27.95
N ASP A 224 -11.01 -12.67 28.59
CA ASP A 224 -9.58 -12.99 28.71
C ASP A 224 -8.72 -11.90 29.37
N GLY A 225 -9.33 -10.91 30.04
CA GLY A 225 -8.65 -9.77 30.64
C GLY A 225 -8.06 -8.77 29.62
N VAL A 226 -8.51 -8.83 28.36
CA VAL A 226 -8.04 -7.97 27.27
C VAL A 226 -9.19 -7.57 26.33
N ARG A 227 -9.00 -6.49 25.56
CA ARG A 227 -9.89 -6.05 24.46
C ARG A 227 -9.17 -5.09 23.52
N ALA A 228 -9.77 -4.73 22.39
CA ALA A 228 -9.25 -3.65 21.57
C ALA A 228 -9.18 -2.31 22.36
N PRO A 229 -8.13 -1.50 22.14
CA PRO A 229 -8.04 -0.17 22.74
C PRO A 229 -9.06 0.79 22.12
N ARG A 230 -9.66 1.64 22.94
CA ARG A 230 -10.56 2.71 22.50
C ARG A 230 -9.77 3.99 22.16
N PRO A 231 -10.32 4.88 21.32
CA PRO A 231 -9.69 6.17 21.06
C PRO A 231 -9.42 6.97 22.36
N GLY A 232 -8.28 7.65 22.40
CA GLY A 232 -7.78 8.39 23.55
C GLY A 232 -7.16 7.53 24.66
N GLU A 233 -7.32 6.20 24.65
CA GLU A 233 -6.65 5.34 25.62
C GLU A 233 -5.18 5.10 25.27
N ILE A 234 -4.35 4.95 26.31
CA ILE A 234 -2.95 4.55 26.12
C ILE A 234 -2.89 3.05 25.80
N MET A 235 -2.30 2.72 24.64
CA MET A 235 -1.87 1.37 24.28
C MET A 235 -0.34 1.26 24.46
N LYS A 236 0.14 0.06 24.79
CA LYS A 236 1.57 -0.28 24.93
C LYS A 236 1.82 -1.62 24.25
N ASN A 237 2.99 -1.78 23.63
CA ASN A 237 3.42 -3.05 23.08
C ASN A 237 4.94 -3.24 23.33
N PRO A 238 5.33 -3.68 24.55
CA PRO A 238 6.74 -3.84 24.92
C PRO A 238 7.40 -5.05 24.22
N THR A 239 6.63 -6.06 23.80
CA THR A 239 7.18 -7.23 23.09
C THR A 239 7.57 -6.86 21.65
N LEU A 240 6.76 -6.07 20.96
CA LEU A 240 7.12 -5.48 19.66
C LEU A 240 8.27 -4.48 19.78
N ALA A 241 8.31 -3.67 20.85
CA ALA A 241 9.45 -2.80 21.12
C ALA A 241 10.75 -3.60 21.33
N GLN A 242 10.70 -4.74 22.03
CA GLN A 242 11.83 -5.64 22.18
C GLN A 242 12.25 -6.27 20.84
N THR A 243 11.30 -6.61 19.97
CA THR A 243 11.60 -7.04 18.58
C THR A 243 12.31 -5.95 17.77
N PHE A 244 11.88 -4.69 17.87
CA PHE A 244 12.60 -3.57 17.26
C PHE A 244 13.97 -3.30 17.89
N ARG A 245 14.16 -3.53 19.19
CA ARG A 245 15.48 -3.49 19.84
C ARG A 245 16.42 -4.57 19.31
N THR A 246 15.94 -5.79 19.13
CA THR A 246 16.72 -6.89 18.54
C THR A 246 17.12 -6.55 17.10
N LEU A 247 16.16 -6.13 16.26
CA LEU A 247 16.45 -5.68 14.89
C LEU A 247 17.46 -4.51 14.85
N ALA A 248 17.33 -3.54 15.76
CA ALA A 248 18.24 -2.39 15.87
C ALA A 248 19.68 -2.77 16.24
N ALA A 249 19.87 -3.80 17.07
CA ALA A 249 21.17 -4.21 17.57
C ALA A 249 21.88 -5.24 16.68
N GLU A 250 21.11 -6.14 16.07
CA GLU A 250 21.60 -7.34 15.36
C GLU A 250 21.31 -7.31 13.85
N GLY A 251 20.65 -6.26 13.36
CA GLY A 251 20.23 -6.14 11.97
C GLY A 251 19.31 -7.28 11.54
N LYS A 252 19.43 -7.71 10.28
CA LYS A 252 18.60 -8.78 9.71
C LYS A 252 18.69 -10.08 10.52
N ALA A 253 19.89 -10.44 10.99
CA ALA A 253 20.12 -11.69 11.71
C ALA A 253 19.23 -11.82 12.96
N GLY A 254 19.07 -10.74 13.74
CA GLY A 254 18.24 -10.74 14.94
C GLY A 254 16.73 -10.92 14.71
N PHE A 255 16.25 -10.76 13.47
CA PHE A 255 14.85 -11.01 13.11
C PHE A 255 14.63 -12.40 12.53
N TYR A 256 15.49 -12.84 11.60
CA TYR A 256 15.33 -14.12 10.91
C TYR A 256 15.91 -15.32 11.67
N THR A 257 16.75 -15.08 12.69
CA THR A 257 17.35 -16.13 13.52
C THR A 257 16.97 -15.99 15.00
N GLY A 258 17.36 -16.98 15.81
CA GLY A 258 17.18 -16.98 17.25
C GLY A 258 15.73 -16.78 17.67
N ARG A 259 15.52 -16.07 18.80
CA ARG A 259 14.21 -15.89 19.45
C ARG A 259 13.08 -15.48 18.50
N ILE A 260 13.34 -14.60 17.53
CA ILE A 260 12.28 -14.06 16.66
C ILE A 260 11.93 -15.06 15.55
N GLY A 261 12.93 -15.60 14.86
CA GLY A 261 12.72 -16.62 13.83
C GLY A 261 12.11 -17.91 14.39
N GLU A 262 12.60 -18.37 15.55
CA GLU A 262 12.07 -19.53 16.28
C GLU A 262 10.62 -19.33 16.69
N ALA A 263 10.27 -18.16 17.25
CA ALA A 263 8.89 -17.87 17.67
C ALA A 263 7.93 -17.77 16.48
N LEU A 264 8.37 -17.17 15.35
CA LEU A 264 7.59 -17.08 14.13
C LEU A 264 7.28 -18.48 13.58
N VAL A 265 8.33 -19.27 13.33
CA VAL A 265 8.19 -20.64 12.78
C VAL A 265 7.34 -21.49 13.70
N LYS A 266 7.55 -21.41 15.02
CA LYS A 266 6.73 -22.14 16.00
C LYS A 266 5.24 -21.78 15.88
N VAL A 267 4.87 -20.50 15.84
CA VAL A 267 3.45 -20.10 15.76
C VAL A 267 2.81 -20.54 14.44
N VAL A 268 3.53 -20.44 13.31
CA VAL A 268 3.02 -20.92 12.01
C VAL A 268 2.81 -22.44 12.00
N GLN A 269 3.73 -23.20 12.61
CA GLN A 269 3.63 -24.66 12.72
C GLN A 269 2.56 -25.12 13.71
N ASP A 270 2.41 -24.44 14.86
CA ASP A 270 1.33 -24.70 15.83
C ASP A 270 -0.06 -24.50 15.20
N LEU A 271 -0.18 -23.60 14.21
CA LEU A 271 -1.39 -23.35 13.43
C LEU A 271 -1.57 -24.32 12.25
N GLY A 272 -0.58 -25.17 11.95
CA GLY A 272 -0.64 -26.20 10.90
C GLY A 272 0.04 -25.85 9.57
N GLY A 273 0.71 -24.69 9.48
CA GLY A 273 1.58 -24.35 8.36
C GLY A 273 2.91 -25.10 8.40
N ASP A 274 3.65 -25.08 7.29
CA ASP A 274 4.93 -25.81 7.15
C ASP A 274 6.15 -24.89 6.89
N LEU A 275 6.01 -23.58 7.14
CA LEU A 275 7.12 -22.63 7.10
C LEU A 275 8.22 -23.06 8.09
N SER A 276 9.48 -22.86 7.72
CA SER A 276 10.65 -23.42 8.40
C SER A 276 11.73 -22.39 8.71
N LEU A 277 12.70 -22.74 9.57
CA LEU A 277 13.84 -21.88 9.87
C LEU A 277 14.77 -21.76 8.65
N GLU A 278 14.82 -22.80 7.83
CA GLU A 278 15.54 -22.82 6.56
C GLU A 278 14.97 -21.79 5.57
N ASP A 279 13.64 -21.57 5.55
CA ASP A 279 13.01 -20.52 4.74
C ASP A 279 13.42 -19.12 5.21
N LEU A 280 13.49 -18.90 6.54
CA LEU A 280 13.93 -17.63 7.11
C LEU A 280 15.43 -17.38 6.85
N GLN A 281 16.27 -18.42 6.98
CA GLN A 281 17.70 -18.37 6.71
C GLN A 281 17.98 -18.08 5.23
N HIS A 282 17.25 -18.73 4.31
CA HIS A 282 17.36 -18.45 2.88
C HIS A 282 16.97 -17.00 2.54
N HIS A 283 15.93 -16.46 3.18
CA HIS A 283 15.56 -15.06 3.01
C HIS A 283 16.59 -14.10 3.63
N LEU A 284 17.19 -14.43 4.77
CA LEU A 284 18.28 -13.65 5.37
C LEU A 284 19.51 -13.54 4.44
N GLU A 285 19.89 -14.64 3.81
CA GLU A 285 21.02 -14.72 2.87
C GLU A 285 20.73 -14.00 1.55
N THR A 286 19.52 -14.17 1.00
CA THR A 286 19.12 -13.55 -0.27
C THR A 286 18.82 -12.06 -0.11
N GLY A 287 18.20 -11.67 1.01
CA GLY A 287 17.76 -10.31 1.31
C GLY A 287 16.72 -9.76 0.32
N SER A 288 16.64 -8.43 0.28
CA SER A 288 15.79 -7.67 -0.64
C SER A 288 16.45 -7.54 -2.01
N GLU A 289 15.66 -7.71 -3.06
CA GLU A 289 16.14 -7.66 -4.44
C GLU A 289 16.18 -6.20 -4.94
N PRO A 290 17.34 -5.66 -5.36
CA PRO A 290 17.36 -4.46 -6.17
C PRO A 290 16.74 -4.79 -7.54
N VAL A 291 15.78 -3.99 -7.98
CA VAL A 291 15.05 -4.21 -9.23
C VAL A 291 15.01 -2.93 -10.05
N GLU A 292 14.89 -3.07 -11.37
CA GLU A 292 14.76 -1.92 -12.26
C GLU A 292 13.31 -1.39 -12.23
N PRO A 293 13.08 -0.11 -11.94
CA PRO A 293 11.74 0.47 -11.95
C PRO A 293 11.19 0.54 -13.38
N ILE A 294 9.87 0.42 -13.51
CA ILE A 294 9.18 0.57 -14.80
C ILE A 294 8.55 1.96 -14.90
N SER A 295 8.52 2.54 -16.09
CA SER A 295 7.94 3.86 -16.32
C SER A 295 7.04 3.93 -17.55
N LEU A 296 6.14 4.92 -17.55
CA LEU A 296 5.41 5.34 -18.73
C LEU A 296 5.33 6.87 -18.76
N LYS A 297 5.66 7.46 -19.92
CA LYS A 297 5.50 8.89 -20.16
C LYS A 297 4.04 9.19 -20.49
N PHE A 298 3.41 9.96 -19.61
CA PHE A 298 2.05 10.46 -19.76
C PHE A 298 2.11 11.94 -20.13
N ARG A 299 1.83 12.24 -21.40
CA ARG A 299 1.91 13.60 -21.96
C ARG A 299 0.85 14.55 -21.40
N GLY A 300 -0.27 13.98 -20.94
CA GLY A 300 -1.45 14.73 -20.53
C GLY A 300 -2.34 15.06 -21.72
N GLN A 301 -3.64 15.19 -21.47
CA GLN A 301 -4.62 15.42 -22.53
C GLN A 301 -4.53 16.84 -23.09
N GLY A 302 -4.64 16.96 -24.42
CA GLY A 302 -4.54 18.23 -25.14
C GLY A 302 -3.25 19.02 -24.93
N GLN A 303 -2.15 18.37 -24.54
CA GLN A 303 -0.84 19.00 -24.35
C GLN A 303 0.11 18.74 -25.54
N ASP A 304 1.13 19.59 -25.68
CA ASP A 304 2.21 19.40 -26.67
C ASP A 304 3.01 18.12 -26.41
N ALA A 305 3.65 17.58 -27.45
CA ALA A 305 4.39 16.30 -27.38
C ALA A 305 5.56 16.27 -26.37
N ASP A 306 6.11 17.44 -26.03
CA ASP A 306 7.20 17.63 -25.06
C ASP A 306 6.72 17.93 -23.62
N ALA A 307 5.41 18.12 -23.43
CA ALA A 307 4.80 18.26 -22.12
C ALA A 307 4.45 16.90 -21.52
N GLY A 308 4.30 16.86 -20.19
CA GLY A 308 3.83 15.67 -19.46
C GLY A 308 4.59 15.36 -18.18
N ILE A 309 4.33 14.16 -17.66
CA ILE A 309 5.03 13.55 -16.53
C ILE A 309 5.48 12.15 -16.91
N GLU A 310 6.60 11.69 -16.33
CA GLU A 310 6.97 10.29 -16.36
C GLU A 310 6.51 9.64 -15.06
N LEU A 311 5.53 8.74 -15.16
CA LEU A 311 5.07 7.96 -14.03
C LEU A 311 6.00 6.76 -13.85
N TRP A 312 6.52 6.58 -12.64
CA TRP A 312 7.38 5.47 -12.26
C TRP A 312 6.64 4.57 -11.27
N GLU A 313 6.77 3.26 -11.47
CA GLU A 313 6.10 2.24 -10.67
C GLU A 313 7.10 1.10 -10.33
N HIS A 314 6.83 0.41 -9.23
CA HIS A 314 7.59 -0.79 -8.89
C HIS A 314 7.24 -1.90 -9.88
N PRO A 315 8.23 -2.67 -10.41
CA PRO A 315 7.97 -3.76 -11.33
C PRO A 315 7.16 -4.90 -10.69
N PRO A 316 6.64 -5.84 -11.51
CA PRO A 316 6.22 -7.17 -11.04
C PRO A 316 7.26 -7.79 -10.11
N ASN A 317 6.91 -8.46 -9.02
CA ASN A 317 5.57 -8.88 -8.56
C ASN A 317 4.62 -7.76 -8.06
N GLY A 318 5.05 -6.51 -8.03
CA GLY A 318 4.18 -5.36 -7.75
C GLY A 318 3.14 -5.10 -8.85
N GLN A 319 1.91 -4.75 -8.46
CA GLN A 319 0.81 -4.46 -9.40
C GLN A 319 0.84 -3.04 -10.02
N GLY A 320 1.92 -2.26 -9.84
CA GLY A 320 2.00 -0.85 -10.28
C GLY A 320 1.87 -0.66 -11.80
N ILE A 321 2.26 -1.68 -12.56
CA ILE A 321 2.09 -1.73 -14.02
C ILE A 321 0.64 -1.49 -14.47
N VAL A 322 -0.37 -1.79 -13.64
CA VAL A 322 -1.80 -1.51 -13.93
C VAL A 322 -2.05 0.00 -14.07
N ALA A 323 -1.38 0.84 -13.26
CA ALA A 323 -1.50 2.29 -13.37
C ALA A 323 -0.84 2.83 -14.65
N LEU A 324 0.33 2.28 -15.02
CA LEU A 324 1.00 2.60 -16.27
C LEU A 324 0.12 2.23 -17.48
N MET A 325 -0.42 1.01 -17.50
CA MET A 325 -1.32 0.55 -18.56
C MET A 325 -2.58 1.41 -18.67
N ALA A 326 -3.21 1.77 -17.56
CA ALA A 326 -4.44 2.58 -17.58
C ALA A 326 -4.19 3.98 -18.18
N LEU A 327 -3.10 4.66 -17.77
CA LEU A 327 -2.71 5.94 -18.36
C LEU A 327 -2.29 5.82 -19.83
N GLY A 328 -1.62 4.72 -20.19
CA GLY A 328 -1.28 4.38 -21.56
C GLY A 328 -2.51 4.22 -22.46
N ILE A 329 -3.51 3.46 -22.00
CA ILE A 329 -4.80 3.28 -22.67
C ILE A 329 -5.51 4.64 -22.83
N ILE A 330 -5.56 5.47 -21.79
CA ILE A 330 -6.21 6.81 -21.86
C ILE A 330 -5.58 7.70 -22.94
N GLN A 331 -4.25 7.71 -23.07
CA GLN A 331 -3.58 8.45 -24.15
C GLN A 331 -3.95 7.90 -25.54
N GLU A 332 -3.99 6.57 -25.71
CA GLU A 332 -4.38 5.97 -26.98
C GLU A 332 -5.87 6.17 -27.30
N LEU A 333 -6.76 6.22 -26.30
CA LEU A 333 -8.18 6.56 -26.50
C LEU A 333 -8.37 7.98 -27.02
N GLU A 334 -7.63 8.96 -26.48
CA GLU A 334 -7.67 10.35 -26.96
C GLU A 334 -7.11 10.46 -28.38
N LYS A 335 -5.93 9.86 -28.61
CA LYS A 335 -5.25 9.83 -29.93
C LYS A 335 -6.09 9.14 -31.02
N GLN A 336 -6.89 8.13 -30.65
CA GLN A 336 -7.85 7.46 -31.54
C GLN A 336 -9.18 8.21 -31.68
N GLY A 337 -9.39 9.35 -30.98
CA GLY A 337 -10.63 10.11 -30.99
C GLY A 337 -11.82 9.41 -30.32
N LYS A 338 -11.57 8.39 -29.49
CA LYS A 338 -12.61 7.63 -28.77
C LYS A 338 -13.12 8.36 -27.53
N ILE A 339 -12.32 9.24 -26.95
CA ILE A 339 -12.68 10.14 -25.84
C ILE A 339 -12.28 11.57 -26.21
N PRO A 340 -12.98 12.60 -25.69
CA PRO A 340 -12.51 13.98 -25.82
C PRO A 340 -11.29 14.22 -24.92
N THR A 341 -10.58 15.31 -25.18
CA THR A 341 -9.69 15.96 -24.22
C THR A 341 -10.53 16.47 -23.05
N PHE A 342 -10.39 15.89 -21.86
CA PHE A 342 -11.12 16.32 -20.66
C PHE A 342 -10.44 17.52 -20.01
N GLY A 343 -11.23 18.56 -19.70
CA GLY A 343 -10.79 19.73 -18.95
C GLY A 343 -11.13 19.64 -17.45
N PRO A 344 -10.75 20.65 -16.65
CA PRO A 344 -11.03 20.69 -15.21
C PRO A 344 -12.53 20.63 -14.84
N GLN A 345 -13.43 20.99 -15.76
CA GLN A 345 -14.88 20.94 -15.57
C GLN A 345 -15.46 19.53 -15.80
N ASP A 346 -14.74 18.67 -16.53
CA ASP A 346 -15.19 17.32 -16.85
C ASP A 346 -14.84 16.30 -15.75
N VAL A 347 -14.04 16.71 -14.76
CA VAL A 347 -13.69 15.88 -13.60
C VAL A 347 -14.96 15.43 -12.88
N ASN A 348 -15.07 14.13 -12.65
CA ASN A 348 -16.25 13.47 -12.08
C ASN A 348 -17.54 13.60 -12.91
N THR A 349 -17.47 13.88 -14.22
CA THR A 349 -18.61 13.65 -15.13
C THR A 349 -18.70 12.18 -15.55
N THR A 350 -19.87 11.77 -16.06
CA THR A 350 -20.09 10.40 -16.56
C THR A 350 -19.05 9.95 -17.60
N PRO A 351 -18.77 10.71 -18.70
CA PRO A 351 -17.84 10.23 -19.73
C PRO A 351 -16.40 10.14 -19.22
N TYR A 352 -15.99 11.07 -18.35
CA TYR A 352 -14.68 11.05 -17.70
C TYR A 352 -14.51 9.81 -16.81
N LEU A 353 -15.44 9.56 -15.88
CA LEU A 353 -15.34 8.40 -14.99
C LEU A 353 -15.48 7.08 -15.75
N HIS A 354 -16.33 7.02 -16.78
CA HIS A 354 -16.46 5.84 -17.65
C HIS A 354 -15.12 5.50 -18.32
N ALA A 355 -14.45 6.47 -18.94
CA ALA A 355 -13.12 6.27 -19.53
C ALA A 355 -12.09 5.75 -18.53
N LEU A 356 -12.05 6.31 -17.31
CA LEU A 356 -11.14 5.85 -16.25
C LEU A 356 -11.46 4.44 -15.76
N ILE A 357 -12.74 4.13 -15.52
CA ILE A 357 -13.19 2.83 -15.00
C ILE A 357 -12.86 1.73 -16.01
N GLU A 358 -13.12 1.97 -17.30
CA GLU A 358 -12.88 0.99 -18.36
C GLU A 358 -11.38 0.79 -18.64
N ALA A 359 -10.59 1.86 -18.69
CA ALA A 359 -9.14 1.75 -18.81
C ALA A 359 -8.52 0.96 -17.63
N LEU A 360 -9.01 1.19 -16.40
CA LEU A 360 -8.61 0.41 -15.22
C LEU A 360 -9.06 -1.05 -15.30
N ARG A 361 -10.29 -1.34 -15.72
CA ARG A 361 -10.80 -2.73 -15.86
C ARG A 361 -9.98 -3.54 -16.85
N ILE A 362 -9.69 -2.97 -18.03
CA ILE A 362 -8.83 -3.60 -19.04
C ILE A 362 -7.43 -3.85 -18.47
N SER A 363 -6.85 -2.85 -17.80
CA SER A 363 -5.51 -2.94 -17.20
C SER A 363 -5.43 -3.95 -16.05
N PHE A 364 -6.48 -4.06 -15.22
CA PHE A 364 -6.54 -5.06 -14.16
C PHE A 364 -6.75 -6.48 -14.69
N ALA A 365 -7.43 -6.67 -15.83
CA ALA A 365 -7.60 -7.99 -16.45
C ALA A 365 -6.25 -8.53 -16.96
N ASP A 366 -5.46 -7.72 -17.67
CA ASP A 366 -4.08 -8.13 -18.01
C ASP A 366 -3.20 -8.22 -16.75
N GLY A 367 -3.38 -7.32 -15.78
CA GLY A 367 -2.65 -7.35 -14.51
C GLY A 367 -2.84 -8.66 -13.74
N SER A 368 -4.08 -9.15 -13.61
CA SER A 368 -4.40 -10.41 -12.92
C SER A 368 -3.92 -11.67 -13.66
N TRP A 369 -3.65 -11.56 -14.95
CA TRP A 369 -3.13 -12.65 -15.78
C TRP A 369 -1.60 -12.69 -15.84
N PHE A 370 -0.94 -11.54 -15.95
CA PHE A 370 0.50 -11.45 -16.21
C PHE A 370 1.35 -11.12 -14.97
N VAL A 371 0.83 -10.46 -13.93
CA VAL A 371 1.65 -10.03 -12.78
C VAL A 371 1.90 -11.22 -11.85
N ALA A 372 3.16 -11.67 -11.83
CA ALA A 372 3.67 -12.74 -10.99
C ALA A 372 5.12 -12.43 -10.56
N ASP A 373 5.77 -13.36 -9.84
CA ASP A 373 7.20 -13.30 -9.53
C ASP A 373 8.04 -13.44 -10.83
N PRO A 374 8.80 -12.41 -11.24
CA PRO A 374 9.61 -12.46 -12.46
C PRO A 374 10.76 -13.47 -12.39
N ASN A 375 11.16 -13.92 -11.20
CA ASN A 375 12.18 -14.95 -11.02
C ASN A 375 11.66 -16.36 -11.36
N VAL A 376 10.33 -16.55 -11.40
CA VAL A 376 9.67 -17.84 -11.64
C VAL A 376 8.91 -17.85 -12.97
N SER A 377 8.21 -16.76 -13.30
CA SER A 377 7.42 -16.63 -14.52
C SER A 377 7.83 -15.39 -15.33
N LYS A 378 7.95 -15.53 -16.65
CA LYS A 378 8.37 -14.43 -17.52
C LYS A 378 7.24 -13.42 -17.70
N VAL A 379 7.26 -12.33 -16.92
CA VAL A 379 6.34 -11.21 -17.07
C VAL A 379 6.82 -10.26 -18.19
N PRO A 380 6.06 -10.05 -19.28
CA PRO A 380 6.47 -9.23 -20.42
C PRO A 380 6.25 -7.72 -20.18
N ALA A 381 6.74 -7.19 -19.05
CA ALA A 381 6.39 -5.85 -18.54
C ALA A 381 6.58 -4.71 -19.56
N ALA A 382 7.66 -4.74 -20.35
CA ALA A 382 7.92 -3.74 -21.39
C ALA A 382 6.95 -3.81 -22.59
N GLU A 383 6.40 -4.99 -22.89
CA GLU A 383 5.41 -5.17 -23.96
C GLU A 383 4.02 -4.68 -23.51
N LEU A 384 3.64 -4.99 -22.26
CA LEU A 384 2.37 -4.59 -21.64
C LEU A 384 2.17 -3.06 -21.60
N ILE A 385 3.26 -2.30 -21.49
CA ILE A 385 3.25 -0.83 -21.49
C ILE A 385 3.68 -0.22 -22.84
N SER A 386 3.81 -1.03 -23.89
CA SER A 386 4.17 -0.55 -25.23
C SER A 386 3.01 0.16 -25.92
N GLU A 387 3.29 1.23 -26.67
CA GLU A 387 2.28 2.03 -27.37
C GLU A 387 1.39 1.16 -28.28
N SER A 388 1.99 0.19 -28.98
CA SER A 388 1.27 -0.77 -29.84
C SER A 388 0.31 -1.69 -29.09
N TYR A 389 0.69 -2.17 -27.90
CA TYR A 389 -0.16 -3.03 -27.08
C TYR A 389 -1.31 -2.24 -26.47
N LEU A 390 -1.01 -1.06 -25.93
CA LEU A 390 -1.99 -0.14 -25.36
C LEU A 390 -2.99 0.36 -26.41
N ALA A 391 -2.55 0.58 -27.66
CA ALA A 391 -3.42 0.91 -28.78
C ALA A 391 -4.38 -0.24 -29.15
N GLU A 392 -3.92 -1.50 -29.05
CA GLU A 392 -4.78 -2.67 -29.22
C GLU A 392 -5.79 -2.80 -28.08
N ARG A 393 -5.38 -2.53 -26.84
CA ARG A 393 -6.26 -2.50 -25.66
C ARG A 393 -7.33 -1.42 -25.71
N ALA A 394 -6.96 -0.23 -26.18
CA ALA A 394 -7.88 0.88 -26.41
C ALA A 394 -9.03 0.51 -27.38
N LYS A 395 -8.88 -0.51 -28.23
CA LYS A 395 -9.98 -1.00 -29.10
C LYS A 395 -11.16 -1.56 -28.30
N LEU A 396 -10.93 -2.14 -27.12
CA LEU A 396 -11.96 -2.75 -26.26
C LEU A 396 -12.92 -1.73 -25.62
N PHE A 397 -12.51 -0.46 -25.51
CA PHE A 397 -13.34 0.61 -24.99
C PHE A 397 -14.49 0.97 -25.94
N ASP A 398 -15.71 1.03 -25.42
CA ASP A 398 -16.91 1.53 -26.09
C ASP A 398 -17.48 2.70 -25.27
N PRO A 399 -17.55 3.93 -25.79
CA PRO A 399 -18.02 5.10 -25.03
C PRO A 399 -19.52 5.06 -24.66
N THR A 400 -20.27 4.08 -25.16
CA THR A 400 -21.73 3.97 -24.96
C THR A 400 -22.15 2.86 -24.01
N LYS A 401 -21.22 1.96 -23.62
CA LYS A 401 -21.49 0.85 -22.69
C LYS A 401 -20.22 0.39 -21.99
N ALA A 402 -20.37 -0.02 -20.74
CA ALA A 402 -19.34 -0.69 -19.99
C ALA A 402 -19.01 -2.05 -20.61
N PHE A 403 -17.73 -2.45 -20.56
CA PHE A 403 -17.26 -3.75 -20.99
C PHE A 403 -17.89 -4.84 -20.11
N GLU A 404 -18.70 -5.68 -20.73
CA GLU A 404 -19.11 -6.95 -20.14
C GLU A 404 -17.90 -7.89 -20.18
N THR A 405 -17.44 -8.33 -19.01
CA THR A 405 -16.39 -9.35 -18.91
C THR A 405 -16.82 -10.57 -19.72
N VAL A 406 -16.10 -10.87 -20.81
CA VAL A 406 -16.54 -11.88 -21.77
C VAL A 406 -16.50 -13.26 -21.12
N HIS A 407 -17.68 -13.78 -20.77
CA HIS A 407 -17.85 -15.21 -20.55
C HIS A 407 -17.74 -15.93 -21.90
N HIS A 408 -16.99 -17.04 -21.90
CA HIS A 408 -16.52 -17.80 -23.06
C HIS A 408 -17.45 -17.82 -24.28
N SER A 409 -16.99 -17.34 -25.45
CA SER A 409 -17.45 -17.83 -26.77
C SER A 409 -16.77 -17.24 -28.02
N ASP A 410 -16.01 -16.13 -27.94
CA ASP A 410 -15.43 -15.48 -29.14
C ASP A 410 -13.89 -15.60 -29.25
N PRO A 411 -13.35 -16.37 -30.21
CA PRO A 411 -11.90 -16.47 -30.45
C PRO A 411 -11.24 -15.25 -31.12
N SER A 412 -11.99 -14.23 -31.52
CA SER A 412 -11.52 -13.16 -32.41
C SER A 412 -11.00 -11.91 -31.70
N SER A 413 -11.30 -11.69 -30.41
CA SER A 413 -10.87 -10.50 -29.65
C SER A 413 -9.54 -10.69 -28.90
N ALA A 414 -8.82 -9.60 -28.64
CA ALA A 414 -7.40 -9.61 -28.25
C ALA A 414 -7.16 -9.76 -26.73
N SER A 415 -5.99 -10.34 -26.38
CA SER A 415 -5.48 -10.78 -25.05
C SER A 415 -5.58 -12.29 -24.82
N PRO A 416 -4.49 -12.95 -24.37
CA PRO A 416 -4.59 -14.24 -23.68
C PRO A 416 -5.50 -14.13 -22.44
N ALA A 417 -5.38 -13.06 -21.65
CA ALA A 417 -6.11 -12.84 -20.39
C ALA A 417 -7.65 -12.77 -20.54
N LEU A 418 -8.16 -12.53 -21.75
CA LEU A 418 -9.59 -12.51 -22.06
C LEU A 418 -10.05 -13.80 -22.78
N ARG A 419 -9.15 -14.77 -22.96
CA ARG A 419 -9.39 -16.05 -23.64
C ARG A 419 -9.25 -17.27 -22.72
N SER A 420 -8.52 -17.14 -21.61
CA SER A 420 -8.21 -18.23 -20.68
C SER A 420 -9.09 -18.20 -19.42
N SER A 421 -9.36 -19.39 -18.89
CA SER A 421 -10.26 -19.64 -17.76
C SER A 421 -9.69 -19.30 -16.37
N ASP A 422 -8.40 -18.98 -16.28
CA ASP A 422 -7.66 -19.16 -15.02
C ASP A 422 -7.51 -17.87 -14.20
N THR A 423 -8.13 -16.76 -14.63
CA THR A 423 -8.40 -15.63 -13.72
C THR A 423 -9.33 -16.11 -12.62
N PRO A 424 -8.95 -16.02 -11.33
CA PRO A 424 -9.77 -16.51 -10.22
C PRO A 424 -11.19 -15.93 -10.24
N ASP A 425 -12.15 -16.77 -9.84
CA ASP A 425 -13.59 -16.63 -10.03
C ASP A 425 -14.24 -15.43 -9.29
N ASN A 426 -13.84 -14.21 -9.70
CA ASN A 426 -14.49 -12.94 -9.38
C ASN A 426 -15.75 -12.74 -10.26
N ALA A 427 -16.50 -13.81 -10.55
CA ALA A 427 -17.78 -13.79 -11.28
C ALA A 427 -18.94 -13.13 -10.50
N LYS A 428 -18.63 -12.18 -9.61
CA LYS A 428 -19.54 -11.11 -9.19
C LYS A 428 -19.09 -9.84 -9.90
N GLY A 429 -19.83 -9.46 -10.96
CA GLY A 429 -19.47 -8.39 -11.87
C GLY A 429 -18.95 -7.11 -11.19
N TRP A 430 -17.83 -6.60 -11.72
CA TRP A 430 -17.04 -5.47 -11.24
C TRP A 430 -17.88 -4.32 -10.67
N THR A 431 -17.99 -4.27 -9.34
CA THR A 431 -18.72 -3.22 -8.62
C THR A 431 -17.88 -1.95 -8.52
N VAL A 432 -18.39 -0.84 -9.03
CA VAL A 432 -17.79 0.49 -8.90
C VAL A 432 -18.28 1.12 -7.60
N GLY A 433 -17.40 1.25 -6.61
CA GLY A 433 -17.67 2.05 -5.42
C GLY A 433 -17.61 3.54 -5.74
N VAL A 434 -18.61 4.31 -5.32
CA VAL A 434 -18.61 5.79 -5.40
C VAL A 434 -18.89 6.40 -4.03
N GLU A 435 -18.31 7.55 -3.73
CA GLU A 435 -18.58 8.25 -2.47
C GLU A 435 -19.95 8.95 -2.49
N GLU A 436 -20.57 9.09 -1.31
CA GLU A 436 -21.86 9.76 -1.09
C GLU A 436 -21.94 11.22 -1.60
N GLY A 437 -20.80 11.88 -1.82
CA GLY A 437 -20.71 13.24 -2.38
C GLY A 437 -20.60 13.33 -3.91
N MET A 438 -20.61 12.20 -4.62
CA MET A 438 -20.55 12.17 -6.08
C MET A 438 -21.88 12.68 -6.69
N PRO A 439 -21.86 13.49 -7.78
CA PRO A 439 -23.10 14.00 -8.37
C PRO A 439 -24.06 12.88 -8.79
N ALA A 440 -25.33 12.96 -8.37
CA ALA A 440 -26.33 11.93 -8.64
C ALA A 440 -26.52 11.67 -10.16
N GLU A 441 -26.44 12.71 -10.98
CA GLU A 441 -26.47 12.58 -12.46
C GLU A 441 -25.34 11.70 -12.99
N THR A 442 -24.14 11.79 -12.40
CA THR A 442 -22.98 10.96 -12.76
C THR A 442 -23.17 9.51 -12.32
N ILE A 443 -23.69 9.30 -11.10
CA ILE A 443 -24.01 7.95 -10.60
C ILE A 443 -25.02 7.26 -11.52
N GLU A 444 -26.11 7.94 -11.86
CA GLU A 444 -27.13 7.40 -12.77
C GLU A 444 -26.63 7.29 -14.21
N GLY A 445 -25.73 8.18 -14.64
CA GLY A 445 -25.05 8.07 -15.93
C GLY A 445 -24.21 6.80 -16.04
N LEU A 446 -23.39 6.50 -15.03
CA LEU A 446 -22.60 5.27 -14.98
C LEU A 446 -23.48 4.01 -14.96
N LYS A 447 -24.60 4.03 -14.22
CA LYS A 447 -25.58 2.94 -14.25
C LYS A 447 -26.22 2.76 -15.63
N ARG A 448 -26.58 3.85 -16.33
CA ARG A 448 -27.11 3.80 -17.71
C ARG A 448 -26.12 3.21 -18.71
N LEU A 449 -24.81 3.42 -18.50
CA LEU A 449 -23.75 2.76 -19.27
C LEU A 449 -23.54 1.29 -18.87
N GLY A 450 -24.25 0.75 -17.88
CA GLY A 450 -24.15 -0.65 -17.45
C GLY A 450 -23.13 -0.91 -16.34
N HIS A 451 -22.55 0.11 -15.72
CA HIS A 451 -21.72 -0.10 -14.52
C HIS A 451 -22.58 -0.50 -13.31
N ASN A 452 -22.18 -1.56 -12.62
CA ASN A 452 -22.72 -1.92 -11.31
C ASN A 452 -22.18 -0.94 -10.24
N VAL A 453 -22.92 0.12 -9.92
CA VAL A 453 -22.47 1.19 -9.01
C VAL A 453 -23.03 1.03 -7.60
N ASN A 454 -22.15 1.00 -6.59
CA ASN A 454 -22.50 0.99 -5.18
C ASN A 454 -22.09 2.31 -4.49
N VAL A 455 -23.03 2.99 -3.83
CA VAL A 455 -22.75 4.22 -3.08
C VAL A 455 -22.27 3.87 -1.68
N VAL A 456 -21.06 4.31 -1.35
CA VAL A 456 -20.36 3.96 -0.11
C VAL A 456 -20.37 5.16 0.84
N THR A 457 -21.01 4.97 1.99
CA THR A 457 -21.27 6.02 2.98
C THR A 457 -20.45 5.84 4.27
N GLY A 458 -20.38 6.90 5.08
CA GLY A 458 -19.85 6.83 6.45
C GLY A 458 -18.45 6.19 6.55
N ARG A 459 -18.31 5.18 7.42
CA ARG A 459 -17.05 4.44 7.64
C ARG A 459 -16.76 3.36 6.58
N GLY A 460 -17.74 2.97 5.77
CA GLY A 460 -17.53 2.08 4.62
C GLY A 460 -16.55 2.64 3.58
N ARG A 461 -16.38 3.96 3.56
CA ARG A 461 -15.39 4.67 2.72
C ARG A 461 -13.93 4.29 3.00
N ALA A 462 -13.65 3.52 4.05
CA ALA A 462 -12.36 2.85 4.23
C ALA A 462 -12.01 1.89 3.06
N LEU A 463 -12.98 1.50 2.23
CA LEU A 463 -12.78 0.80 0.95
C LEU A 463 -11.85 1.56 -0.01
N PHE A 464 -11.88 2.89 0.00
CA PHE A 464 -11.14 3.70 -0.94
C PHE A 464 -9.68 3.90 -0.52
N GLY A 465 -8.76 3.76 -1.47
CA GLY A 465 -7.36 4.09 -1.27
C GLY A 465 -7.17 5.55 -0.83
N ARG A 466 -6.20 5.77 0.08
CA ARG A 466 -5.90 7.09 0.66
C ARG A 466 -4.68 7.69 -0.04
N GLY A 467 -4.87 8.78 -0.78
CA GLY A 467 -3.77 9.47 -1.48
C GLY A 467 -2.84 10.24 -0.53
N GLN A 468 -1.53 10.19 -0.78
CA GLN A 468 -0.52 11.03 -0.15
C GLN A 468 0.39 11.54 -1.26
N ILE A 469 0.54 12.86 -1.41
CA ILE A 469 1.31 13.48 -2.50
C ILE A 469 2.32 14.44 -1.91
N ILE A 470 3.58 14.32 -2.32
CA ILE A 470 4.66 15.26 -2.05
C ILE A 470 5.21 15.71 -3.40
N ARG A 471 5.24 17.02 -3.63
CA ARG A 471 5.78 17.66 -4.82
C ARG A 471 6.99 18.51 -4.45
N TYR A 472 8.02 18.45 -5.27
CA TYR A 472 9.18 19.32 -5.24
C TYR A 472 9.08 20.38 -6.33
N VAL A 473 9.37 21.64 -6.00
CA VAL A 473 9.61 22.72 -6.96
C VAL A 473 10.83 23.53 -6.52
N VAL A 474 11.39 24.32 -7.44
CA VAL A 474 12.41 25.33 -7.12
C VAL A 474 11.81 26.69 -7.42
N ASP A 475 11.91 27.61 -6.47
CA ASP A 475 11.48 28.99 -6.65
C ASP A 475 12.20 29.63 -7.86
N PRO A 476 11.48 30.14 -8.89
CA PRO A 476 12.13 30.77 -10.04
C PRO A 476 12.87 32.08 -9.68
N VAL A 477 12.53 32.74 -8.57
CA VAL A 477 13.18 33.97 -8.10
C VAL A 477 14.36 33.61 -7.20
N ASP A 478 14.08 33.14 -5.98
CA ASP A 478 15.10 32.94 -4.93
C ASP A 478 15.94 31.66 -5.11
N LYS A 479 15.63 30.85 -6.13
CA LYS A 479 16.23 29.51 -6.39
C LYS A 479 16.14 28.55 -5.20
N THR A 480 15.24 28.84 -4.26
CA THR A 480 15.04 28.07 -3.04
C THR A 480 14.22 26.80 -3.34
N PRO A 481 14.68 25.61 -2.92
CA PRO A 481 13.87 24.39 -2.95
C PRO A 481 12.62 24.49 -2.07
N ILE A 482 11.45 24.18 -2.62
CA ILE A 482 10.18 24.18 -1.92
C ILE A 482 9.51 22.80 -2.07
N TRP A 483 9.17 22.20 -0.94
CA TRP A 483 8.30 21.06 -0.82
C TRP A 483 6.86 21.53 -0.62
N SER A 484 5.92 20.91 -1.32
CA SER A 484 4.48 21.10 -1.12
C SER A 484 3.78 19.74 -1.07
N ALA A 485 2.93 19.48 -0.07
CA ALA A 485 2.32 18.17 0.11
C ALA A 485 0.82 18.23 0.48
N GLY A 486 0.10 17.20 0.05
CA GLY A 486 -1.33 17.00 0.31
C GLY A 486 -1.61 15.57 0.76
N SER A 487 -2.67 15.42 1.56
CA SER A 487 -3.03 14.14 2.19
C SER A 487 -4.53 13.95 2.19
N ASP A 488 -4.95 12.72 1.96
CA ASP A 488 -6.33 12.30 2.13
C ASP A 488 -6.85 12.59 3.55
N PRO A 489 -8.01 13.25 3.71
CA PRO A 489 -8.52 13.61 5.03
C PRO A 489 -9.10 12.43 5.82
N ARG A 490 -9.29 11.25 5.21
CA ARG A 490 -9.93 10.05 5.82
C ARG A 490 -8.96 9.20 6.67
N ALA A 491 -7.73 9.68 6.87
CA ALA A 491 -6.75 9.11 7.81
C ALA A 491 -6.60 10.00 9.05
N ASP A 492 -6.14 9.41 10.16
CA ASP A 492 -5.77 10.18 11.37
C ASP A 492 -4.60 11.16 11.07
N GLY A 493 -3.62 10.70 10.27
CA GLY A 493 -2.41 11.43 9.91
C GLY A 493 -2.58 12.50 8.84
N GLY A 494 -1.52 12.79 8.09
CA GLY A 494 -1.44 13.87 7.12
C GLY A 494 -0.01 14.20 6.71
N ALA A 495 0.17 15.37 6.10
CA ALA A 495 1.46 15.97 5.77
C ALA A 495 1.91 16.90 6.90
N TYR A 496 3.20 16.83 7.23
CA TYR A 496 3.81 17.62 8.29
C TYR A 496 5.15 18.18 7.81
N PRO A 497 5.40 19.50 7.96
CA PRO A 497 6.67 20.09 7.62
C PRO A 497 7.72 19.77 8.68
N LEU A 498 8.99 19.75 8.27
CA LEU A 498 10.15 19.62 9.15
C LEU A 498 10.30 20.80 10.12
#